data_AF-A0A1V5WZJ9-F1
#
_entry.id   AF-A0A1V5WZJ9-F1
#
_cell.length_a   1.000
_cell.length_b   1.000
_cell.length_c   1.000
_cell.angle_alpha   90.00
_cell.angle_beta   90.00
_cell.angle_gamma   90.00
#
_symmetry.space_group_name_H-M   'P 1'
#
loop_
_entity.id
_entity.type
_entity.pdbx_description
1 polymer ?
#
loop_
_entity_poly.entity_id
_entity_poly.type
_entity_poly.pdbx_seq_one_letter_code
_entity_poly.pdbx_strand_id
1 'polypeptide(L)'
;MEYNNGLQSGGRTPRLYLLKGSNFIKFAGQSIEGYSSVITEKYQKNGKWSNTTYQLELFPGVRALEMLSPLHGIWGEWFLSWGDACERLCLPIESVQEIIRTEYPSTVRRLDKIEDFAMKLEEASSVESEIVIVSFGTPTNRSIREGYWEQEKSSQTSDGQPVVIVPAKGEFGPDWNNPSVLSPEGSRVVSSVHKPGMHGGYWTVEVMVPVLNKS
;
A
#
# COMPACT_ATOMS: atom_id res chain seq x y z
N MET A 1 -20.36 28.28 -13.10
CA MET A 1 -19.04 27.62 -12.96
C MET A 1 -18.39 27.60 -14.32
N GLU A 2 -17.08 27.87 -14.41
CA GLU A 2 -16.34 27.74 -15.67
C GLU A 2 -15.59 26.40 -15.72
N TYR A 3 -15.57 25.74 -16.87
CA TYR A 3 -14.77 24.54 -17.11
C TYR A 3 -14.11 24.60 -18.49
N ASN A 4 -12.80 24.34 -18.57
CA ASN A 4 -12.07 24.26 -19.83
C ASN A 4 -11.58 22.83 -20.07
N ASN A 5 -11.94 22.26 -21.23
CA ASN A 5 -11.55 20.88 -21.58
C ASN A 5 -10.19 20.79 -22.31
N GLY A 6 -9.43 21.88 -22.33
CA GLY A 6 -8.19 21.99 -23.08
C GLY A 6 -7.07 21.17 -22.47
N LEU A 7 -6.28 20.56 -23.36
CA LEU A 7 -5.04 19.89 -22.97
C LEU A 7 -4.17 20.84 -22.14
N GLN A 8 -3.61 20.29 -21.08
CA GLN A 8 -2.65 20.95 -20.19
C GLN A 8 -1.23 20.46 -20.51
N SER A 9 -0.21 21.17 -19.99
CA SER A 9 1.20 20.84 -20.18
C SER A 9 1.49 19.34 -20.00
N GLY A 10 2.32 18.74 -20.85
CA GLY A 10 2.57 17.30 -20.82
C GLY A 10 1.46 16.44 -21.45
N GLY A 11 0.54 17.05 -22.20
CA GLY A 11 -0.55 16.31 -22.87
C GLY A 11 -1.61 15.79 -21.91
N ARG A 12 -1.77 16.44 -20.76
CA ARG A 12 -2.70 16.01 -19.71
C ARG A 12 -4.10 16.52 -19.99
N THR A 13 -5.09 15.65 -19.88
CA THR A 13 -6.49 16.02 -20.16
C THR A 13 -7.23 16.33 -18.86
N PRO A 14 -7.80 17.53 -18.70
CA PRO A 14 -8.76 17.82 -17.63
C PRO A 14 -9.99 16.92 -17.75
N ARG A 15 -10.52 16.50 -16.61
CA ARG A 15 -11.82 15.83 -16.52
C ARG A 15 -12.70 16.58 -15.54
N LEU A 16 -13.99 16.61 -15.82
CA LEU A 16 -14.99 17.13 -14.91
C LEU A 16 -16.03 16.04 -14.64
N TYR A 17 -16.26 15.78 -13.37
CA TYR A 17 -17.38 15.00 -12.87
C TYR A 17 -18.37 15.91 -12.15
N LEU A 18 -19.66 15.66 -12.36
CA LEU A 18 -20.75 16.34 -11.68
C LEU A 18 -21.35 15.36 -10.68
N LEU A 19 -21.37 15.77 -9.40
CA LEU A 19 -21.73 14.90 -8.28
C LEU A 19 -23.04 15.38 -7.66
N LYS A 20 -23.98 14.47 -7.44
CA LYS A 20 -25.29 14.75 -6.83
C LYS A 20 -25.60 13.68 -5.78
N GLY A 21 -25.29 13.99 -4.52
CA GLY A 21 -25.29 12.98 -3.45
C GLY A 21 -24.22 11.92 -3.69
N SER A 22 -24.62 10.64 -3.73
CA SER A 22 -23.75 9.49 -4.05
C SER A 22 -23.56 9.26 -5.56
N ASN A 23 -24.43 9.85 -6.39
CA ASN A 23 -24.39 9.68 -7.83
C ASN A 23 -23.39 10.65 -8.47
N PHE A 24 -22.80 10.21 -9.57
CA PHE A 24 -21.89 11.03 -10.36
C PHE A 24 -22.07 10.80 -11.85
N ILE A 25 -21.71 11.80 -12.65
CA ILE A 25 -21.65 11.70 -14.10
C ILE A 25 -20.48 12.50 -14.66
N LYS A 26 -19.79 11.94 -15.65
CA LYS A 26 -18.71 12.64 -16.36
C LYS A 26 -19.31 13.66 -17.33
N PHE A 27 -18.86 14.91 -17.23
CA PHE A 27 -19.27 15.96 -18.16
C PHE A 27 -18.57 15.79 -19.51
N ALA A 28 -19.37 15.73 -20.57
CA ALA A 28 -18.88 15.46 -21.94
C ALA A 28 -19.02 16.68 -22.89
N GLY A 29 -19.22 17.88 -22.36
CA GLY A 29 -19.35 19.11 -23.16
C GLY A 29 -20.78 19.48 -23.55
N GLN A 30 -21.79 18.81 -23.00
CA GLN A 30 -23.20 19.08 -23.28
C GLN A 30 -24.00 19.16 -21.97
N SER A 31 -25.14 19.86 -22.00
CA SER A 31 -26.06 19.93 -20.86
C SER A 31 -26.50 18.52 -20.44
N ILE A 32 -26.61 18.30 -19.14
CA ILE A 32 -27.00 17.02 -18.54
C ILE A 32 -28.18 17.29 -17.63
N GLU A 33 -29.34 16.72 -18.00
CA GLU A 33 -30.59 16.91 -17.26
C GLU A 33 -30.41 16.58 -15.77
N GLY A 34 -30.84 17.51 -14.90
CA GLY A 34 -30.76 17.35 -13.45
C GLY A 34 -29.36 17.51 -12.84
N TYR A 35 -28.33 17.78 -13.67
CA TYR A 35 -26.95 18.02 -13.25
C TYR A 35 -26.45 19.41 -13.63
N SER A 36 -26.48 19.75 -14.92
CA SER A 36 -26.00 21.05 -15.40
C SER A 36 -26.62 21.48 -16.73
N SER A 37 -26.66 22.80 -16.93
CA SER A 37 -26.96 23.43 -18.21
C SER A 37 -25.73 24.17 -18.71
N VAL A 38 -25.38 23.96 -19.99
CA VAL A 38 -24.36 24.77 -20.67
C VAL A 38 -25.00 26.09 -21.07
N ILE A 39 -24.56 27.18 -20.46
CA ILE A 39 -25.08 28.53 -20.73
C ILE A 39 -24.37 29.14 -21.94
N THR A 40 -23.06 29.02 -21.97
CA THR A 40 -22.24 29.43 -23.11
C THR A 40 -21.09 28.47 -23.30
N GLU A 41 -20.70 28.30 -24.56
CA GLU A 41 -19.49 27.59 -24.96
C GLU A 41 -18.66 28.52 -25.85
N LYS A 42 -17.35 28.53 -25.61
CA LYS A 42 -16.39 29.31 -26.40
C LYS A 42 -15.30 28.38 -26.88
N TYR A 43 -15.40 27.98 -28.14
CA TYR A 43 -14.36 27.21 -28.81
C TYR A 43 -13.18 28.11 -29.19
N GLN A 44 -11.97 27.64 -28.90
CA GLN A 44 -10.72 28.26 -29.32
C GLN A 44 -9.90 27.25 -30.12
N LYS A 45 -9.74 27.53 -31.43
CA LYS A 45 -8.91 26.72 -32.32
C LYS A 45 -7.42 26.99 -32.04
N ASN A 46 -6.67 25.93 -31.73
CA ASN A 46 -5.23 25.99 -31.48
C ASN A 46 -4.51 24.67 -31.83
N GLY A 47 -4.86 24.07 -32.97
CA GLY A 47 -4.29 22.79 -33.42
C GLY A 47 -4.56 21.67 -32.41
N LYS A 48 -3.50 20.95 -31.99
CA LYS A 48 -3.58 19.93 -30.93
C LYS A 48 -4.12 20.50 -29.61
N TRP A 49 -3.93 21.79 -29.34
CA TRP A 49 -4.34 22.49 -28.13
C TRP A 49 -5.72 23.16 -28.25
N SER A 50 -6.45 22.88 -29.33
CA SER A 50 -7.82 23.39 -29.47
C SER A 50 -8.66 22.94 -28.28
N ASN A 51 -9.49 23.83 -27.76
CA ASN A 51 -10.26 23.59 -26.56
C ASN A 51 -11.57 24.38 -26.57
N THR A 52 -12.45 24.05 -25.63
CA THR A 52 -13.70 24.76 -25.39
C THR A 52 -13.79 25.12 -23.91
N THR A 53 -14.04 26.39 -23.63
CA THR A 53 -14.45 26.86 -22.31
C THR A 53 -15.97 26.84 -22.24
N TYR A 54 -16.51 26.16 -21.23
CA TYR A 54 -17.93 26.08 -20.93
C TYR A 54 -18.26 26.91 -19.70
N GLN A 55 -19.30 27.73 -19.79
CA GLN A 55 -19.97 28.27 -18.60
C GLN A 55 -21.16 27.37 -18.27
N LEU A 56 -21.07 26.72 -17.12
CA LEU A 56 -22.05 25.77 -16.62
C LEU A 56 -22.88 26.42 -15.51
N GLU A 57 -24.19 26.30 -15.62
CA GLU A 57 -25.11 26.46 -14.49
C GLU A 57 -25.35 25.07 -13.88
N LEU A 58 -25.02 24.90 -12.60
CA LEU A 58 -25.20 23.63 -11.90
C LEU A 58 -26.58 23.61 -11.23
N PHE A 59 -27.25 22.46 -11.29
CA PHE A 59 -28.51 22.28 -10.57
C PHE A 59 -28.29 22.29 -9.04
N PRO A 60 -29.30 22.66 -8.24
CA PRO A 60 -29.19 22.63 -6.78
C PRO A 60 -28.74 21.26 -6.26
N GLY A 61 -27.77 21.27 -5.33
CA GLY A 61 -27.20 20.06 -4.74
C GLY A 61 -26.16 19.35 -5.62
N VAL A 62 -25.85 19.89 -6.80
CA VAL A 62 -24.78 19.38 -7.66
C VAL A 62 -23.48 20.12 -7.36
N ARG A 63 -22.39 19.36 -7.20
CA ARG A 63 -21.04 19.91 -7.07
C ARG A 63 -20.13 19.39 -8.16
N ALA A 64 -19.13 20.19 -8.51
CA ALA A 64 -18.12 19.80 -9.47
C ALA A 64 -16.92 19.13 -8.81
N LEU A 65 -16.39 18.11 -9.48
CA LEU A 65 -15.12 17.48 -9.19
C LEU A 65 -14.25 17.58 -10.44
N GLU A 66 -13.32 18.53 -10.42
CA GLU A 66 -12.30 18.66 -11.44
C GLU A 66 -11.12 17.76 -11.12
N MET A 67 -10.66 17.04 -12.14
CA MET A 67 -9.55 16.12 -12.03
C MET A 67 -8.54 16.36 -13.14
N LEU A 68 -7.26 16.41 -12.78
CA LEU A 68 -6.17 16.54 -13.71
C LEU A 68 -5.03 15.62 -13.26
N SER A 69 -4.48 14.85 -14.19
CA SER A 69 -3.28 14.06 -13.92
C SER A 69 -2.14 14.99 -13.45
N PRO A 70 -1.25 14.56 -12.55
CA PRO A 70 -0.05 15.33 -12.24
C PRO A 70 0.89 15.32 -13.46
N LEU A 71 1.80 16.29 -13.54
CA LEU A 71 2.82 16.33 -14.61
C LEU A 71 3.85 15.21 -14.46
N HIS A 72 4.19 14.90 -13.21
CA HIS A 72 5.10 13.84 -12.82
C HIS A 72 4.47 13.06 -11.66
N GLY A 73 4.78 11.76 -11.57
CA GLY A 73 4.26 10.89 -10.51
C GLY A 73 2.86 10.36 -10.78
N ILE A 74 2.22 9.88 -9.72
CA ILE A 74 0.92 9.20 -9.76
C ILE A 74 -0.14 10.11 -9.16
N TRP A 75 -1.31 10.18 -9.79
CA TRP A 75 -2.42 10.96 -9.23
C TRP A 75 -2.84 10.36 -7.88
N GLY A 76 -3.00 11.20 -6.86
CA GLY A 76 -3.39 10.72 -5.53
C GLY A 76 -2.31 9.86 -4.85
N GLU A 77 -1.03 10.09 -5.15
CA GLU A 77 0.10 9.40 -4.48
C GLU A 77 0.07 9.53 -2.95
N TRP A 78 -0.48 10.63 -2.44
CA TRP A 78 -0.64 10.90 -1.01
C TRP A 78 -1.79 10.16 -0.32
N PHE A 79 -2.65 9.45 -1.05
CA PHE A 79 -3.68 8.62 -0.41
C PHE A 79 -3.06 7.38 0.20
N LEU A 80 -3.22 7.19 1.50
CA LEU A 80 -2.70 6.03 2.22
C LEU A 80 -3.69 4.87 2.20
N SER A 81 -4.96 5.12 1.89
CA SER A 81 -6.00 4.10 1.79
C SER A 81 -7.11 4.49 0.81
N TRP A 82 -8.01 3.56 0.47
CA TRP A 82 -9.26 3.90 -0.20
C TRP A 82 -10.15 4.81 0.66
N GLY A 83 -10.09 4.69 1.99
CA GLY A 83 -10.77 5.58 2.93
C GLY A 83 -10.36 7.04 2.77
N ASP A 84 -9.05 7.30 2.70
CA ASP A 84 -8.51 8.66 2.48
C ASP A 84 -9.01 9.26 1.16
N ALA A 85 -9.10 8.44 0.12
CA ALA A 85 -9.64 8.86 -1.17
C ALA A 85 -11.14 9.20 -1.06
N CYS A 86 -11.91 8.41 -0.29
CA CYS A 86 -13.33 8.68 -0.01
C CYS A 86 -13.55 9.98 0.73
N GLU A 87 -12.78 10.22 1.81
CA GLU A 87 -12.84 11.46 2.57
C GLU A 87 -12.48 12.66 1.71
N ARG A 88 -11.40 12.56 0.93
CA ARG A 88 -10.93 13.67 0.11
C ARG A 88 -11.88 14.05 -1.01
N LEU A 89 -12.54 13.04 -1.60
CA LEU A 89 -13.49 13.23 -2.68
C LEU A 89 -14.92 13.45 -2.16
N CYS A 90 -15.18 13.22 -0.87
CA CYS A 90 -16.49 13.21 -0.22
C CYS A 90 -17.53 12.35 -0.96
N LEU A 91 -17.13 11.13 -1.34
CA LEU A 91 -17.96 10.17 -2.09
C LEU A 91 -17.91 8.79 -1.44
N PRO A 92 -18.96 7.96 -1.62
CA PRO A 92 -18.93 6.56 -1.22
C PRO A 92 -17.81 5.78 -1.93
N ILE A 93 -17.34 4.71 -1.30
CA ILE A 93 -16.20 3.92 -1.78
C ILE A 93 -16.40 3.37 -3.19
N GLU A 94 -17.60 2.88 -3.50
CA GLU A 94 -17.96 2.34 -4.81
C GLU A 94 -17.79 3.40 -5.90
N SER A 95 -18.33 4.61 -5.68
CA SER A 95 -18.22 5.73 -6.62
C SER A 95 -16.77 6.18 -6.80
N VAL A 96 -15.99 6.22 -5.72
CA VAL A 96 -14.57 6.59 -5.76
C VAL A 96 -13.76 5.56 -6.54
N GLN A 97 -13.97 4.28 -6.26
CA GLN A 97 -13.31 3.20 -6.99
C GLN A 97 -13.65 3.24 -8.48
N GLU A 98 -14.91 3.47 -8.84
CA GLU A 98 -15.35 3.55 -10.24
C GLU A 98 -14.68 4.72 -10.99
N ILE A 99 -14.67 5.93 -10.40
CA ILE A 99 -14.01 7.10 -10.98
C ILE A 99 -12.50 6.85 -11.14
N ILE A 100 -11.83 6.39 -10.08
CA ILE A 100 -10.36 6.22 -10.10
C ILE A 100 -9.95 5.05 -11.02
N ARG A 101 -10.73 3.96 -11.09
CA ARG A 101 -10.49 2.86 -12.06
C ARG A 101 -10.59 3.34 -13.50
N THR A 102 -11.54 4.24 -13.78
CA THR A 102 -11.71 4.81 -15.12
C THR A 102 -10.55 5.73 -15.48
N GLU A 103 -10.10 6.58 -14.56
CA GLU A 103 -9.20 7.70 -14.90
C GLU A 103 -7.72 7.48 -14.54
N TYR A 104 -7.43 6.68 -13.51
CA TYR A 104 -6.10 6.54 -12.92
C TYR A 104 -5.75 5.07 -12.56
N PRO A 105 -5.56 4.16 -13.55
CA PRO A 105 -5.28 2.75 -13.30
C PRO A 105 -4.05 2.47 -12.43
N SER A 106 -3.01 3.31 -12.53
CA SER A 106 -1.81 3.17 -11.69
C SER A 106 -2.09 3.46 -10.22
N THR A 107 -2.99 4.41 -9.92
CA THR A 107 -3.42 4.73 -8.55
C THR A 107 -4.20 3.57 -7.95
N VAL A 108 -5.09 2.95 -8.73
CA VAL A 108 -5.83 1.76 -8.32
C VAL A 108 -4.89 0.64 -7.92
N ARG A 109 -3.94 0.27 -8.80
CA ARG A 109 -2.97 -0.79 -8.49
C ARG A 109 -2.18 -0.55 -7.21
N ARG A 110 -1.93 0.72 -6.87
CA ARG A 110 -1.24 1.10 -5.64
C ARG A 110 -2.14 0.94 -4.43
N LEU A 111 -3.36 1.49 -4.48
CA LEU A 111 -4.33 1.42 -3.38
C LEU A 111 -4.76 -0.02 -3.10
N ASP A 112 -5.04 -0.81 -4.13
CA ASP A 112 -5.38 -2.23 -4.00
C ASP A 112 -4.25 -3.02 -3.32
N LYS A 113 -2.99 -2.75 -3.67
CA LYS A 113 -1.84 -3.37 -2.99
C LYS A 113 -1.72 -2.99 -1.52
N ILE A 114 -2.05 -1.75 -1.16
CA ILE A 114 -2.02 -1.31 0.23
C ILE A 114 -3.12 -2.00 1.02
N GLU A 115 -4.33 -2.10 0.46
CA GLU A 115 -5.46 -2.80 1.07
C GLU A 115 -5.18 -4.30 1.22
N ASP A 116 -4.69 -4.97 0.18
CA ASP A 116 -4.25 -6.37 0.23
C ASP A 116 -3.18 -6.60 1.31
N PHE A 117 -2.25 -5.65 1.46
CA PHE A 117 -1.21 -5.71 2.49
C PHE A 117 -1.80 -5.54 3.89
N ALA A 118 -2.71 -4.58 4.07
CA ALA A 118 -3.40 -4.35 5.33
C ALA A 118 -4.24 -5.56 5.74
N MET A 119 -5.00 -6.16 4.81
CA MET A 119 -5.78 -7.38 5.06
C MET A 119 -4.88 -8.55 5.48
N LYS A 120 -3.76 -8.77 4.79
CA LYS A 120 -2.78 -9.82 5.17
C LYS A 120 -2.15 -9.56 6.53
N LEU A 121 -1.96 -8.29 6.90
CA LEU A 121 -1.46 -7.92 8.22
C LEU A 121 -2.52 -8.20 9.28
N GLU A 122 -3.78 -7.82 9.07
CA GLU A 122 -4.90 -8.12 9.96
C GLU A 122 -5.13 -9.62 10.14
N GLU A 123 -5.09 -10.40 9.05
CA GLU A 123 -5.15 -11.87 9.11
C GLU A 123 -4.02 -12.43 9.97
N ALA A 124 -2.80 -11.89 9.84
CA ALA A 124 -1.67 -12.29 10.67
C ALA A 124 -1.76 -11.80 12.13
N SER A 125 -2.41 -10.66 12.38
CA SER A 125 -2.63 -10.07 13.70
C SER A 125 -3.86 -10.62 14.43
N SER A 126 -4.75 -11.33 13.72
CA SER A 126 -5.90 -12.04 14.30
C SER A 126 -5.51 -13.22 15.19
N VAL A 127 -4.21 -13.57 15.19
CA VAL A 127 -3.57 -14.42 16.19
C VAL A 127 -2.80 -13.49 17.13
N GLU A 128 -3.20 -13.41 18.41
CA GLU A 128 -2.37 -12.74 19.42
C GLU A 128 -0.96 -13.29 19.28
N SER A 129 0.01 -12.44 19.00
CA SER A 129 1.36 -12.87 18.65
C SER A 129 2.39 -12.04 19.41
N GLU A 130 3.41 -12.73 19.91
CA GLU A 130 4.54 -12.15 20.61
C GLU A 130 5.74 -12.14 19.66
N ILE A 131 6.59 -11.11 19.75
CA ILE A 131 7.89 -11.11 19.08
C ILE A 131 8.94 -11.61 20.06
N VAL A 132 9.54 -12.75 19.75
CA VAL A 132 10.67 -13.32 20.49
C VAL A 132 11.96 -13.03 19.76
N ILE A 133 12.94 -12.51 20.51
CA ILE A 133 14.27 -12.21 19.99
C ILE A 133 15.20 -13.39 20.31
N VAL A 134 15.80 -13.96 19.28
CA VAL A 134 16.86 -14.97 19.38
C VAL A 134 18.18 -14.32 18.98
N SER A 135 19.04 -14.07 19.97
CA SER A 135 20.33 -13.42 19.75
C SER A 135 21.49 -14.35 20.05
N PHE A 136 22.40 -14.51 19.11
CA PHE A 136 23.52 -15.45 19.22
C PHE A 136 24.74 -14.99 18.43
N GLY A 137 25.94 -15.32 18.90
CA GLY A 137 27.17 -14.94 18.21
C GLY A 137 28.40 -15.06 19.09
N THR A 138 29.52 -14.53 18.60
CA THR A 138 30.82 -14.54 19.30
C THR A 138 31.27 -15.92 19.82
N PRO A 139 31.20 -16.99 19.02
CA PRO A 139 31.61 -18.32 19.47
C PRO A 139 33.12 -18.41 19.72
N THR A 140 33.54 -19.39 20.52
CA THR A 140 34.96 -19.74 20.66
C THR A 140 35.44 -20.58 19.49
N ASN A 141 36.74 -20.58 19.18
CA ASN A 141 37.33 -21.42 18.13
C ASN A 141 37.07 -22.93 18.31
N ARG A 142 36.82 -23.37 19.54
CA ARG A 142 36.38 -24.73 19.82
C ARG A 142 34.94 -24.95 19.37
N SER A 143 34.02 -24.07 19.76
CA SER A 143 32.60 -24.14 19.40
C SER A 143 32.39 -24.07 17.88
N ILE A 144 33.17 -23.24 17.18
CA ILE A 144 33.13 -23.16 15.71
C ILE A 144 33.49 -24.52 15.09
N ARG A 145 34.54 -25.19 15.59
CA ARG A 145 34.93 -26.54 15.12
C ARG A 145 33.89 -27.61 15.45
N GLU A 146 33.11 -27.40 16.50
CA GLU A 146 32.02 -28.27 16.93
C GLU A 146 30.69 -27.95 16.21
N GLY A 147 30.70 -27.05 15.21
CA GLY A 147 29.54 -26.77 14.37
C GLY A 147 28.57 -25.74 14.95
N TYR A 148 29.07 -24.75 15.69
CA TYR A 148 28.23 -23.72 16.32
C TYR A 148 27.24 -23.06 15.37
N TRP A 149 27.64 -22.80 14.12
CA TRP A 149 26.81 -22.08 13.14
C TRP A 149 25.77 -22.97 12.48
N GLU A 150 25.96 -24.28 12.53
CA GLU A 150 25.11 -25.33 11.97
C GLU A 150 24.03 -25.77 12.97
N GLN A 151 24.28 -25.58 14.27
CA GLN A 151 23.36 -25.96 15.34
C GLN A 151 22.18 -25.00 15.48
N GLU A 152 21.04 -25.53 15.92
CA GLU A 152 19.86 -24.75 16.28
C GLU A 152 20.17 -23.70 17.36
N LYS A 153 19.35 -22.65 17.37
CA LYS A 153 19.40 -21.57 18.35
C LYS A 153 18.01 -21.39 18.92
N SER A 154 17.93 -21.10 20.20
CA SER A 154 16.64 -20.98 20.85
C SER A 154 16.57 -19.82 21.84
N SER A 155 15.34 -19.37 22.06
CA SER A 155 14.95 -18.43 23.09
C SER A 155 13.58 -18.89 23.63
N GLN A 156 12.95 -18.07 24.47
CA GLN A 156 11.65 -18.38 25.06
C GLN A 156 10.71 -17.20 24.90
N THR A 157 9.43 -17.50 24.69
CA THR A 157 8.31 -16.56 24.83
C THR A 157 8.11 -16.15 26.29
N SER A 158 7.28 -15.13 26.52
CA SER A 158 6.90 -14.66 27.86
C SER A 158 6.23 -15.73 28.74
N ASP A 159 5.57 -16.73 28.15
CA ASP A 159 4.94 -17.86 28.83
C ASP A 159 5.87 -19.08 28.99
N GLY A 160 7.13 -18.96 28.57
CA GLY A 160 8.18 -19.98 28.73
C GLY A 160 8.21 -21.05 27.64
N GLN A 161 7.45 -20.90 26.56
CA GLN A 161 7.50 -21.81 25.41
C GLN A 161 8.81 -21.63 24.62
N PRO A 162 9.52 -22.72 24.25
CA PRO A 162 10.76 -22.63 23.51
C PRO A 162 10.51 -22.25 22.04
N VAL A 163 11.21 -21.22 21.59
CA VAL A 163 11.29 -20.81 20.19
C VAL A 163 12.62 -21.30 19.64
N VAL A 164 12.59 -22.16 18.62
CA VAL A 164 13.78 -22.80 18.04
C VAL A 164 13.90 -22.40 16.58
N ILE A 165 15.05 -21.85 16.20
CA ILE A 165 15.38 -21.46 14.83
C ILE A 165 16.58 -22.25 14.33
N VAL A 166 16.58 -22.52 13.03
CA VAL A 166 17.67 -23.18 12.31
C VAL A 166 18.07 -22.38 11.08
N PRO A 167 19.36 -22.45 10.69
CA PRO A 167 19.80 -21.77 9.48
C PRO A 167 19.18 -22.45 8.26
N ALA A 168 18.97 -21.69 7.19
CA ALA A 168 18.73 -22.28 5.88
C ALA A 168 20.01 -22.94 5.36
N LYS A 169 19.85 -23.76 4.32
CA LYS A 169 20.97 -24.33 3.59
C LYS A 169 21.42 -23.34 2.51
N GLY A 170 22.50 -22.60 2.78
CA GLY A 170 23.14 -21.71 1.82
C GLY A 170 24.14 -22.43 0.92
N GLU A 171 24.61 -21.71 -0.10
CA GLU A 171 25.61 -22.21 -1.07
C GLU A 171 26.96 -22.56 -0.41
N PHE A 172 27.32 -21.84 0.66
CA PHE A 172 28.62 -21.96 1.35
C PHE A 172 28.51 -22.48 2.79
N GLY A 173 27.35 -23.01 3.19
CA GLY A 173 27.11 -23.50 4.55
C GLY A 173 25.79 -23.00 5.15
N PRO A 174 25.64 -23.00 6.49
CA PRO A 174 24.44 -22.50 7.15
C PRO A 174 24.22 -21.01 6.85
N ASP A 175 23.02 -20.69 6.34
CA ASP A 175 22.62 -19.32 6.01
C ASP A 175 21.63 -18.78 7.04
N TRP A 176 22.11 -17.84 7.86
CA TRP A 176 21.31 -17.14 8.86
C TRP A 176 20.64 -15.87 8.32
N ASN A 177 20.84 -15.50 7.05
CA ASN A 177 20.07 -14.42 6.41
C ASN A 177 18.60 -14.84 6.19
N ASN A 178 18.35 -16.13 6.01
CA ASN A 178 17.01 -16.68 5.79
C ASN A 178 16.73 -17.87 6.73
N PRO A 179 16.75 -17.67 8.07
CA PRO A 179 16.52 -18.76 8.99
C PRO A 179 15.07 -19.25 8.92
N SER A 180 14.84 -20.48 9.38
CA SER A 180 13.49 -21.06 9.51
C SER A 180 13.20 -21.39 10.97
N VAL A 181 11.93 -21.32 11.34
CA VAL A 181 11.47 -21.65 12.70
C VAL A 181 11.08 -23.13 12.74
N LEU A 182 11.67 -23.90 13.64
CA LEU A 182 11.28 -25.29 13.89
C LEU A 182 10.12 -25.40 14.88
N SER A 183 10.08 -24.50 15.88
CA SER A 183 9.09 -24.52 16.94
C SER A 183 8.90 -23.12 17.53
N PRO A 184 7.68 -22.73 17.95
CA PRO A 184 6.44 -23.49 17.84
C PRO A 184 5.75 -23.35 16.47
N GLU A 185 4.85 -24.28 16.15
CA GLU A 185 4.11 -24.30 14.88
C GLU A 185 3.30 -23.01 14.67
N GLY A 186 3.25 -22.51 13.43
CA GLY A 186 2.63 -21.23 13.10
C GLY A 186 3.52 -20.00 13.33
N SER A 187 4.73 -20.18 13.90
CA SER A 187 5.70 -19.09 14.04
C SER A 187 6.41 -18.78 12.72
N ARG A 188 6.82 -17.53 12.55
CA ARG A 188 7.58 -17.09 11.37
C ARG A 188 8.67 -16.08 11.72
N VAL A 189 9.78 -16.11 10.97
CA VAL A 189 10.83 -15.11 11.06
C VAL A 189 10.32 -13.79 10.48
N VAL A 190 10.45 -12.71 11.25
CA VAL A 190 10.10 -11.35 10.84
C VAL A 190 11.33 -10.63 10.31
N SER A 191 12.45 -10.77 10.99
CA SER A 191 13.71 -10.14 10.61
C SER A 191 14.91 -10.98 11.05
N SER A 192 16.01 -10.85 10.30
CA SER A 192 17.31 -11.41 10.64
C SER A 192 18.38 -10.38 10.33
N VAL A 193 19.13 -9.95 11.34
CA VAL A 193 20.14 -8.90 11.22
C VAL A 193 21.49 -9.42 11.66
N HIS A 194 22.48 -9.26 10.78
CA HIS A 194 23.88 -9.58 11.06
C HIS A 194 24.68 -8.34 11.41
N LYS A 195 25.43 -8.41 12.51
CA LYS A 195 26.49 -7.47 12.83
C LYS A 195 27.84 -8.18 12.68
N PRO A 196 28.64 -7.85 11.64
CA PRO A 196 29.95 -8.45 11.43
C PRO A 196 30.88 -8.24 12.63
N GLY A 197 31.75 -9.21 12.89
CA GLY A 197 32.69 -9.18 14.01
C GLY A 197 33.59 -10.42 14.07
N MET A 198 34.40 -10.50 15.12
CA MET A 198 35.30 -11.63 15.35
C MET A 198 34.52 -12.95 15.37
N HIS A 199 35.08 -13.99 14.75
CA HIS A 199 34.52 -15.35 14.70
C HIS A 199 33.12 -15.46 14.05
N GLY A 200 32.80 -14.60 13.09
CA GLY A 200 31.54 -14.62 12.35
C GLY A 200 30.50 -13.62 12.84
N GLY A 201 30.81 -12.85 13.89
CA GLY A 201 29.98 -11.74 14.36
C GLY A 201 28.81 -12.17 15.24
N TYR A 202 27.73 -11.38 15.17
CA TYR A 202 26.55 -11.50 16.01
C TYR A 202 25.29 -11.43 15.17
N TRP A 203 24.32 -12.27 15.49
CA TRP A 203 23.02 -12.34 14.84
C TRP A 203 21.92 -12.01 15.83
N THR A 204 20.94 -11.27 15.34
CA THR A 204 19.67 -11.01 16.02
C THR A 204 18.56 -11.43 15.07
N VAL A 205 17.76 -12.41 15.48
CA VAL A 205 16.62 -12.90 14.70
C VAL A 205 15.35 -12.62 15.49
N GLU A 206 14.40 -11.92 14.85
CA GLU A 206 13.07 -11.66 15.43
C GLU A 206 12.09 -12.68 14.88
N VAL A 207 11.41 -13.37 15.79
CA VAL A 207 10.43 -14.41 15.47
C VAL A 207 9.08 -13.99 16.00
N MET A 208 8.09 -13.95 15.11
CA MET A 208 6.69 -13.79 15.49
C MET A 208 6.13 -15.15 15.86
N VAL A 209 5.64 -15.26 17.10
CA VAL A 209 5.15 -16.49 17.70
C VAL A 209 3.67 -16.31 18.05
N PRO A 210 2.78 -17.21 17.64
CA PRO A 210 1.38 -17.17 18.05
C PRO A 210 1.25 -17.50 19.54
N VAL A 211 0.60 -16.61 20.31
CA VAL A 211 0.23 -16.80 21.71
C VAL A 211 -1.02 -17.67 21.76
N LEU A 212 -0.88 -18.89 22.27
CA LEU A 212 -2.02 -19.74 22.58
C LEU A 212 -2.63 -19.26 23.89
N ASN A 213 -3.76 -18.54 23.82
CA ASN A 213 -4.54 -18.22 25.01
C ASN A 213 -4.95 -19.51 25.72
N LYS A 214 -4.35 -19.77 26.89
CA LYS A 214 -4.82 -20.81 27.80
C LYS A 214 -6.13 -20.32 28.42
N SER A 215 -7.24 -20.87 27.95
CA SER A 215 -8.55 -20.85 28.63
C SER A 215 -8.48 -21.53 30.00
#